data_AF-A0A1H3BMP0-F1
#
_entry.id   AF-A0A1H3BMP0-F1
#
_cell.length_a   1.000
_cell.length_b   1.000
_cell.length_c   1.000
_cell.angle_alpha   90.00
_cell.angle_beta   90.00
_cell.angle_gamma   90.00
#
_symmetry.space_group_name_H-M   'P 1'
#
loop_
_entity.id
_entity.type
_entity.pdbx_description
1 polymer ?
#
loop_
_entity_poly.entity_id
_entity_poly.type
_entity_poly.pdbx_seq_one_letter_code
_entity_poly.pdbx_strand_id
1 'polypeptide(L)'
;MDLNYLIFKNQIKDSGGVIVEAGTPQNAQNFNHGRQETLAAAILAASNAVYAHWRQQDAENSEVVECTSSTALTAGTAATIAIPKVRNHTGYLPVIAITTASAAVAIKISDKQLNGFKLTAVGGDATVSVGVRGGMW
;
A
#
# COMPACT_ATOMS: atom_id res chain seq x y z
N MET A 1 -29.60 40.16 35.12
CA MET A 1 -30.11 38.89 35.67
C MET A 1 -29.43 37.80 34.87
N ASP A 2 -28.57 37.04 35.53
CA ASP A 2 -27.39 36.41 34.92
C ASP A 2 -27.69 35.26 33.96
N LEU A 3 -26.98 35.30 32.83
CA LEU A 3 -26.89 34.23 31.84
C LEU A 3 -26.10 33.07 32.44
N ASN A 4 -26.80 32.11 33.03
CA ASN A 4 -26.21 30.87 33.54
C ASN A 4 -25.63 30.05 32.37
N TYR A 5 -24.33 30.19 32.20
CA TYR A 5 -23.45 29.41 31.34
C TYR A 5 -23.60 27.91 31.65
N LEU A 6 -24.28 27.18 30.77
CA LEU A 6 -24.26 25.70 30.70
C LEU A 6 -22.93 25.23 30.07
N ILE A 7 -21.80 25.57 30.69
CA ILE A 7 -20.47 25.16 30.23
C ILE A 7 -19.83 24.30 31.32
N PHE A 8 -19.95 22.99 31.13
CA PHE A 8 -19.34 21.87 31.89
C PHE A 8 -19.66 21.84 33.40
N LYS A 9 -20.58 20.96 33.82
CA LYS A 9 -20.80 20.67 35.24
C LYS A 9 -19.56 19.96 35.81
N ASN A 10 -18.83 20.66 36.66
CA ASN A 10 -17.62 20.17 37.36
C ASN A 10 -17.92 19.23 38.53
N GLN A 11 -19.16 18.79 38.70
CA GLN A 11 -19.63 17.96 39.81
C GLN A 11 -21.01 17.37 39.49
N ILE A 12 -21.22 16.12 39.90
CA ILE A 12 -22.54 15.48 39.92
C ILE A 12 -23.11 15.66 41.34
N LYS A 13 -24.36 16.13 41.45
CA LYS A 13 -25.05 16.33 42.72
C LYS A 13 -26.31 15.48 42.80
N ASP A 14 -26.63 15.00 44.00
CA ASP A 14 -27.90 14.32 44.27
C ASP A 14 -29.07 15.33 44.33
N SER A 15 -30.30 14.83 44.51
CA SER A 15 -31.51 15.66 44.63
C SER A 15 -31.52 16.58 45.86
N GLY A 16 -30.63 16.34 46.84
CA GLY A 16 -30.41 17.19 48.01
C GLY A 16 -29.30 18.23 47.81
N GLY A 17 -28.63 18.25 46.66
CA GLY A 17 -27.53 19.17 46.36
C GLY A 17 -26.16 18.74 46.91
N VAL A 18 -26.03 17.52 47.45
CA VAL A 18 -24.75 16.96 47.91
C VAL A 18 -23.94 16.50 46.71
N ILE A 19 -22.64 16.82 46.69
CA ILE A 19 -21.72 16.39 45.64
C ILE A 19 -21.47 14.89 45.77
N VAL A 20 -21.89 14.12 44.77
CA VAL A 20 -21.72 12.66 44.71
C VAL A 20 -20.45 12.30 43.93
N GLU A 21 -20.06 13.13 42.96
CA GLU A 21 -18.83 12.95 42.19
C GLU A 21 -18.22 14.31 41.85
N ALA A 22 -16.93 14.50 42.17
CA ALA A 22 -16.18 15.68 41.78
C ALA A 22 -15.60 15.47 40.37
N GLY A 23 -15.81 16.43 39.47
CA GLY A 23 -15.25 16.40 38.13
C GLY A 23 -13.74 16.67 38.12
N THR A 24 -13.10 16.40 36.97
CA THR A 24 -11.67 16.66 36.78
C THR A 24 -11.36 18.15 37.00
N PRO A 25 -10.42 18.51 37.90
CA PRO A 25 -10.06 19.90 38.13
C PRO A 25 -9.55 20.58 36.86
N GLN A 26 -10.06 21.79 36.57
CA GLN A 26 -9.61 22.59 35.43
C GLN A 26 -8.28 23.29 35.75
N ASN A 27 -7.20 22.51 35.84
CA ASN A 27 -5.85 23.02 36.10
C ASN A 27 -4.91 22.74 34.92
N ALA A 28 -3.79 23.48 34.88
CA ALA A 28 -2.83 23.38 33.79
C ALA A 28 -2.32 21.94 33.58
N GLN A 29 -2.16 21.17 34.65
CA GLN A 29 -1.72 19.78 34.59
C GLN A 29 -2.72 18.89 33.83
N ASN A 30 -4.00 18.94 34.17
CA ASN A 30 -5.05 18.14 33.52
C ASN A 30 -5.28 18.56 32.07
N PHE A 31 -5.24 19.87 31.78
CA PHE A 31 -5.30 20.34 30.39
C PHE A 31 -4.08 19.91 29.57
N ASN A 32 -2.88 19.91 30.17
CA ASN A 32 -1.67 19.44 29.50
C ASN A 32 -1.74 17.94 29.20
N HIS A 33 -2.22 17.12 30.15
CA HIS A 33 -2.44 15.69 29.91
C HIS A 33 -3.42 15.46 28.76
N GLY A 34 -4.61 16.08 28.78
CA GLY A 34 -5.59 15.90 27.70
C GLY A 34 -5.06 16.36 26.33
N ARG A 35 -4.26 17.43 26.27
CA ARG A 35 -3.59 17.84 25.02
C ARG A 35 -2.52 16.85 24.57
N GLN A 36 -1.73 16.30 25.49
CA GLN A 36 -0.72 15.29 25.17
C GLN A 36 -1.37 14.00 24.67
N GLU A 37 -2.46 13.55 25.29
CA GLU A 37 -3.23 12.40 24.85
C GLU A 37 -3.84 12.64 23.46
N THR A 38 -4.41 13.82 23.23
CA THR A 38 -4.94 14.20 21.91
C THR A 38 -3.84 14.22 20.85
N LEU A 39 -2.67 14.78 21.16
CA LEU A 39 -1.52 14.79 20.27
C LEU A 39 -1.01 13.37 19.99
N ALA A 40 -0.88 12.53 21.02
CA ALA A 40 -0.46 11.13 20.88
C ALA A 40 -1.46 10.33 20.01
N ALA A 41 -2.76 10.53 20.21
CA ALA A 41 -3.81 9.91 19.40
C ALA A 41 -3.73 10.38 17.94
N ALA A 42 -3.50 11.67 17.70
CA ALA A 42 -3.34 12.21 16.35
C ALA A 42 -2.09 11.66 15.66
N ILE A 43 -0.96 11.56 16.37
CA ILE A 43 0.28 10.96 15.85
C ILE A 43 0.06 9.49 15.52
N LEU A 44 -0.61 8.73 16.40
CA LEU A 44 -0.92 7.33 16.16
C LEU A 44 -1.85 7.16 14.95
N ALA A 45 -2.89 7.98 14.83
CA ALA A 45 -3.81 7.96 13.69
C ALA A 45 -3.09 8.26 12.37
N ALA A 46 -2.24 9.30 12.36
CA ALA A 46 -1.43 9.65 11.20
C ALA A 46 -0.46 8.52 10.82
N SER A 47 0.20 7.92 11.81
CA SER A 47 1.12 6.81 11.60
C SER A 47 0.39 5.60 11.01
N ASN A 48 -0.77 5.24 11.57
CA ASN A 48 -1.61 4.16 11.07
C ASN A 48 -2.09 4.41 9.64
N ALA A 49 -2.47 5.64 9.30
CA ALA A 49 -2.85 6.01 7.94
C ALA A 49 -1.70 5.82 6.95
N VAL A 50 -0.48 6.23 7.33
CA VAL A 50 0.73 6.00 6.53
C VAL A 50 0.99 4.51 6.37
N TYR A 51 0.99 3.73 7.46
CA TYR A 51 1.18 2.28 7.39
C TYR A 51 0.13 1.57 6.54
N ALA A 52 -1.14 1.97 6.64
CA ALA A 52 -2.21 1.43 5.82
C ALA A 52 -1.97 1.72 4.33
N HIS A 53 -1.49 2.93 4.01
CA HIS A 53 -1.12 3.28 2.66
C HIS A 53 0.01 2.40 2.12
N TRP A 54 1.12 2.26 2.86
CA TRP A 54 2.23 1.34 2.49
C TRP A 54 1.75 -0.09 2.26
N ARG A 55 0.90 -0.61 3.15
CA ARG A 55 0.31 -1.95 3.03
C ARG A 55 -0.57 -2.10 1.79
N GLN A 56 -1.34 -1.07 1.46
CA GLN A 56 -2.11 -1.06 0.22
C GLN A 56 -1.18 -1.06 -1.00
N GLN A 57 -0.06 -0.31 -0.94
CA GLN A 57 0.94 -0.36 -2.00
C GLN A 57 1.54 -1.74 -2.20
N ASP A 58 1.93 -2.39 -1.11
CA ASP A 58 2.47 -3.73 -1.17
C ASP A 58 1.45 -4.74 -1.69
N ALA A 59 0.19 -4.62 -1.28
CA ALA A 59 -0.88 -5.49 -1.76
C ALA A 59 -1.12 -5.32 -3.28
N GLU A 60 -1.24 -4.07 -3.76
CA GLU A 60 -1.37 -3.77 -5.19
C GLU A 60 -0.14 -4.18 -6.00
N ASN A 61 1.05 -4.12 -5.39
CA ASN A 61 2.29 -4.57 -6.00
C ASN A 61 2.52 -6.09 -5.94
N SER A 62 1.75 -6.82 -5.13
CA SER A 62 1.86 -8.28 -4.97
C SER A 62 1.02 -9.05 -5.99
N GLU A 63 0.00 -8.42 -6.58
CA GLU A 63 -0.82 -9.06 -7.62
C GLU A 63 0.01 -9.30 -8.89
N VAL A 64 0.09 -10.56 -9.33
CA VAL A 64 0.68 -10.91 -10.63
C VAL A 64 -0.42 -10.84 -11.67
N VAL A 65 -0.31 -9.86 -12.58
CA VAL A 65 -1.18 -9.76 -13.75
C VAL A 65 -0.58 -10.59 -14.87
N GLU A 66 -1.30 -11.60 -15.32
CA GLU A 66 -0.90 -12.39 -16.49
C GLU A 66 -0.87 -11.51 -17.75
N CYS A 67 0.23 -11.59 -18.50
CA CYS A 67 0.38 -10.90 -19.78
C CYS A 67 0.17 -11.87 -20.96
N THR A 68 0.72 -13.08 -20.84
CA THR A 68 0.57 -14.14 -21.82
C THR A 68 0.77 -15.49 -21.15
N SER A 69 -0.07 -16.46 -21.52
CA SER A 69 0.01 -17.84 -21.04
C SER A 69 1.08 -18.65 -21.78
N SER A 70 1.44 -18.24 -23.01
CA SER A 70 2.40 -18.95 -23.85
C SER A 70 2.97 -18.04 -24.95
N THR A 71 4.27 -17.77 -24.88
CA THR A 71 5.02 -17.05 -25.92
C THR A 71 6.25 -17.85 -26.32
N ALA A 72 6.34 -18.19 -27.60
CA ALA A 72 7.54 -18.79 -28.18
C ALA A 72 8.62 -17.73 -28.40
N LEU A 73 9.83 -18.02 -27.93
CA LEU A 73 11.02 -17.19 -28.06
C LEU A 73 12.06 -17.93 -28.90
N THR A 74 12.51 -17.29 -29.96
CA THR A 74 13.64 -17.76 -30.77
C THR A 74 14.94 -17.20 -30.20
N ALA A 75 15.97 -18.03 -30.09
CA ALA A 75 17.27 -17.67 -29.55
C ALA A 75 17.85 -16.44 -30.28
N GLY A 76 18.30 -15.46 -29.50
CA GLY A 76 18.90 -14.22 -30.03
C GLY A 76 17.92 -13.22 -30.62
N THR A 77 16.62 -13.53 -30.73
CA THR A 77 15.60 -12.59 -31.21
C THR A 77 14.82 -12.00 -30.03
N ALA A 78 14.53 -10.70 -30.11
CA ALA A 78 13.74 -10.01 -29.10
C ALA A 78 12.24 -10.08 -29.42
N ALA A 79 11.45 -10.70 -28.55
CA ALA A 79 10.00 -10.69 -28.59
C ALA A 79 9.47 -9.55 -27.70
N THR A 80 8.45 -8.84 -28.17
CA THR A 80 7.80 -7.77 -27.39
C THR A 80 6.60 -8.33 -26.65
N ILE A 81 6.54 -8.12 -25.34
CA ILE A 81 5.41 -8.49 -24.49
C ILE A 81 4.64 -7.22 -24.12
N ALA A 82 3.36 -7.18 -24.49
CA ALA A 82 2.44 -6.14 -24.06
C ALA A 82 1.82 -6.52 -22.71
N ILE A 83 1.68 -5.54 -21.82
CA ILE A 83 1.00 -5.69 -20.54
C ILE A 83 -0.48 -5.32 -20.76
N PRO A 84 -1.45 -6.23 -20.50
CA PRO A 84 -2.86 -5.96 -20.78
C PRO A 84 -3.45 -4.85 -19.91
N LYS A 85 -3.04 -4.79 -18.64
CA LYS A 85 -3.46 -3.78 -17.67
C LYS A 85 -2.49 -2.60 -17.73
N VAL A 86 -3.01 -1.42 -18.07
CA VAL A 86 -2.23 -0.18 -18.15
C VAL A 86 -1.46 0.06 -16.85
N ARG A 87 -0.19 0.42 -16.97
CA ARG A 87 0.70 0.78 -15.87
C ARG A 87 1.03 2.27 -15.94
N ASN A 88 1.20 2.87 -14.76
CA ASN A 88 1.53 4.29 -14.62
C ASN A 88 3.04 4.53 -14.54
N HIS A 89 3.82 3.48 -14.25
CA HIS A 89 5.27 3.55 -14.16
C HIS A 89 5.96 2.27 -14.68
N THR A 90 7.22 2.38 -15.11
CA THR A 90 8.06 1.24 -15.57
C THR A 90 8.62 0.38 -14.42
N GLY A 91 8.21 0.66 -13.18
CA GLY A 91 8.70 0.04 -11.95
C GLY A 91 8.16 -1.36 -11.68
N TYR A 92 7.37 -1.90 -12.62
CA TYR A 92 6.85 -3.25 -12.52
C TYR A 92 7.95 -4.32 -12.64
N LEU A 93 7.71 -5.52 -12.13
CA LEU A 93 8.63 -6.64 -12.20
C LEU A 93 8.03 -7.77 -13.04
N PRO A 94 8.62 -8.10 -14.21
CA PRO A 94 8.21 -9.28 -14.96
C PRO A 94 8.49 -10.56 -14.17
N VAL A 95 7.51 -11.47 -14.17
CA VAL A 95 7.59 -12.82 -13.63
C VAL A 95 7.49 -13.77 -14.82
N ILE A 96 8.56 -14.51 -15.08
CA ILE A 96 8.68 -15.34 -16.28
C ILE A 96 8.89 -16.77 -15.84
N ALA A 97 8.06 -17.68 -16.34
CA ALA A 97 8.25 -19.11 -16.16
C ALA A 97 8.46 -19.78 -17.51
N ILE A 98 9.57 -20.50 -17.65
CA ILE A 98 9.87 -21.30 -18.84
C ILE A 98 8.97 -22.53 -18.79
N THR A 99 8.13 -22.70 -19.81
CA THR A 99 7.20 -23.83 -19.92
C THR A 99 7.84 -24.97 -20.72
N THR A 100 8.59 -24.65 -21.76
CA THR A 100 9.35 -25.62 -22.56
C THR A 100 10.67 -25.03 -23.02
N ALA A 101 11.72 -25.85 -23.04
CA ALA A 101 13.02 -25.51 -23.62
C ALA A 101 13.70 -26.79 -24.11
N SER A 102 14.40 -26.72 -25.25
CA SER A 102 15.13 -27.87 -25.82
C SER A 102 16.56 -28.02 -25.26
N ALA A 103 17.05 -26.99 -24.55
CA ALA A 103 18.38 -26.92 -23.96
C ALA A 103 18.37 -26.02 -22.72
N ALA A 104 19.54 -25.81 -22.09
CA ALA A 104 19.68 -24.80 -21.05
C ALA A 104 19.47 -23.39 -21.65
N VAL A 105 18.38 -22.72 -21.27
CA VAL A 105 18.01 -21.40 -21.78
C VAL A 105 17.92 -20.39 -20.63
N ALA A 106 18.49 -19.21 -20.85
CA ALA A 106 18.32 -18.04 -19.98
C ALA A 106 17.43 -17.00 -20.68
N ILE A 107 16.53 -16.37 -19.92
CA ILE A 107 15.68 -15.29 -20.43
C ILE A 107 16.23 -13.94 -19.97
N LYS A 108 16.47 -13.05 -20.92
CA LYS A 108 16.86 -11.66 -20.66
C LYS A 108 15.69 -10.72 -20.91
N ILE A 109 15.48 -9.79 -19.99
CA ILE A 109 14.51 -8.69 -20.13
C ILE A 109 15.26 -7.44 -20.59
N SER A 110 14.76 -6.77 -21.61
CA SER A 110 15.28 -5.50 -22.13
C SER A 110 14.15 -4.51 -22.44
N ASP A 111 14.50 -3.25 -22.71
CA ASP A 111 13.59 -2.21 -23.20
C ASP A 111 12.25 -2.10 -22.46
N LYS A 112 12.28 -1.92 -21.13
CA LYS A 112 11.06 -1.73 -20.34
C LYS A 112 10.41 -0.38 -20.65
N GLN A 113 9.16 -0.43 -21.07
CA GLN A 113 8.27 0.71 -21.31
C GLN A 113 7.04 0.62 -20.41
N LEU A 114 6.22 1.68 -20.33
CA LEU A 114 5.04 1.73 -19.46
C LEU A 114 4.17 0.47 -19.57
N ASN A 115 3.81 0.05 -20.78
CA ASN A 115 2.88 -1.06 -20.99
C ASN A 115 3.50 -2.25 -21.73
N GLY A 116 4.81 -2.43 -21.64
CA GLY A 116 5.46 -3.54 -22.32
C GLY A 116 6.98 -3.56 -22.15
N PHE A 117 7.57 -4.70 -22.47
CA PHE A 117 9.01 -4.93 -22.40
C PHE A 117 9.40 -5.98 -23.42
N LYS A 118 10.71 -6.14 -23.65
CA LYS A 118 11.23 -7.15 -24.56
C LYS A 118 11.84 -8.32 -23.80
N LEU A 119 11.70 -9.51 -24.38
CA LEU A 119 12.29 -10.75 -23.92
C LEU A 119 13.20 -11.32 -25.00
N THR A 120 14.36 -11.82 -24.60
CA THR A 120 15.29 -12.55 -25.47
C THR A 120 15.71 -13.84 -24.81
N ALA A 121 15.57 -14.95 -25.52
CA ALA A 121 16.10 -16.25 -25.10
C ALA A 121 17.58 -16.36 -25.49
N VAL A 122 18.40 -16.85 -24.55
CA VAL A 122 19.85 -17.03 -24.71
C VAL A 122 20.20 -18.49 -24.43
N GLY A 123 20.92 -19.12 -25.36
CA GLY A 123 21.35 -20.52 -25.27
C GLY A 123 20.47 -21.48 -26.08
N GLY A 124 19.21 -21.13 -26.35
CA GLY A 124 18.30 -21.93 -27.18
C GLY A 124 16.90 -21.34 -27.21
N ASP A 125 16.03 -21.95 -28.01
CA ASP A 125 14.62 -21.57 -28.11
C ASP A 125 13.85 -22.03 -26.86
N ALA A 126 12.86 -21.24 -26.47
CA ALA A 126 12.02 -21.55 -25.31
C ALA A 126 10.60 -21.04 -25.49
N THR A 127 9.65 -21.69 -24.83
CA THR A 127 8.31 -21.14 -24.61
C THR A 127 8.21 -20.69 -23.17
N VAL A 128 7.61 -19.51 -22.95
CA VAL A 128 7.47 -18.91 -21.62
C VAL A 128 6.04 -18.48 -21.36
N SER A 129 5.62 -18.56 -20.10
CA SER A 129 4.48 -17.82 -19.57
C SER A 129 5.00 -16.56 -18.87
N VAL A 130 4.27 -15.45 -19.01
CA VAL A 130 4.72 -14.15 -18.52
C VAL A 130 3.59 -13.48 -17.76
N GLY A 131 3.88 -13.12 -16.52
CA GLY A 131 3.09 -12.23 -15.70
C GLY A 131 3.91 -11.01 -15.27
N VAL A 132 3.25 -10.02 -14.68
CA VAL A 132 3.90 -8.81 -14.19
C VAL A 132 3.27 -8.36 -12.88
N ARG A 133 4.11 -8.05 -11.89
CA ARG A 133 3.71 -7.45 -10.60
C ARG A 133 4.11 -5.97 -10.49
N GLY A 134 3.33 -5.14 -9.80
CA GLY A 134 3.67 -3.73 -9.50
C GLY A 134 3.41 -2.70 -10.62
N GLY A 135 3.96 -1.48 -10.53
CA GLY A 135 3.88 -0.46 -11.60
C GLY A 135 2.54 0.29 -11.75
N MET A 136 1.65 0.20 -10.76
CA MET A 136 0.41 0.99 -10.68
C MET A 136 0.56 2.32 -9.91
N TRP A 137 1.74 2.54 -9.31
CA TRP A 137 2.14 3.74 -8.56
C TRP A 137 2.57 4.88 -9.47
#